data_AF-A0A822F8E3-F1
#
_entry.id   AF-A0A822F8E3-F1
#
_cell.length_a   1.000
_cell.length_b   1.000
_cell.length_c   1.000
_cell.angle_alpha   90.00
_cell.angle_beta   90.00
_cell.angle_gamma   90.00
#
_symmetry.space_group_name_H-M   'P 1'
#
loop_
_entity.id
_entity.type
_entity.pdbx_description
1 polymer ?
#
loop_
_entity_poly.entity_id
_entity_poly.type
_entity_poly.pdbx_seq_one_letter_code
_entity_poly.pdbx_strand_id
1 'polypeptide(L)'
;MRMPRKLISVSTIDPDTGHISMRRSDPMINNFNEYLITACRSNMDIKFIWSGSDAKALVYYITDYVTKMSLSFHDTFALVQKGITSIMNSSHQTNNENAIEKSGKFVLRCYNSLASQQELSGVQVASYLMNWDDHYTTHKFQGLHLIETEQYLQTQLNEIRSKQKLKISVN
;
A
#
# COMPACT_ATOMS: atom_id res chain seq x y z
N MET A 1 -3.12 -2.55 23.09
CA MET A 1 -2.26 -2.23 24.25
C MET A 1 -3.15 -1.68 25.36
N ARG A 2 -3.20 -2.32 26.52
CA ARG A 2 -4.15 -1.95 27.58
C ARG A 2 -3.49 -0.97 28.55
N MET A 3 -4.11 0.19 28.70
CA MET A 3 -3.83 1.15 29.78
C MET A 3 -4.86 0.93 30.89
N PRO A 4 -4.53 1.15 32.18
CA PRO A 4 -3.24 1.54 32.75
C PRO A 4 -2.19 0.43 32.78
N ARG A 5 -0.91 0.82 32.66
CA ARG A 5 0.24 -0.08 32.82
C ARG A 5 0.71 -0.16 34.27
N LYS A 6 1.31 -1.29 34.63
CA LYS A 6 1.95 -1.50 35.94
C LYS A 6 3.08 -0.48 36.14
N LEU A 7 3.08 0.20 37.28
CA LEU A 7 4.19 1.05 37.71
C LEU A 7 5.39 0.20 38.13
N ILE A 8 6.58 0.67 37.78
CA ILE A 8 7.84 -0.04 38.04
C ILE A 8 8.85 1.01 38.48
N SER A 9 9.37 0.92 39.70
CA SER A 9 10.24 1.95 40.27
C SER A 9 11.65 1.98 39.67
N VAL A 10 12.17 0.83 39.26
CA VAL A 10 13.53 0.63 38.74
C VAL A 10 13.51 -0.36 37.58
N SER A 11 14.34 -0.15 36.58
CA SER A 11 14.48 -1.10 35.48
C SER A 11 15.19 -2.37 35.97
N THR A 12 14.58 -3.53 35.75
CA THR A 12 15.11 -4.83 36.19
C THR A 12 15.04 -5.86 35.07
N ILE A 13 15.91 -6.85 35.14
CA ILE A 13 15.90 -8.03 34.27
C ILE A 13 15.63 -9.22 35.17
N ASP A 14 14.63 -10.01 34.80
CA ASP A 14 14.36 -11.28 35.47
C ASP A 14 15.42 -12.31 35.01
N PRO A 15 16.25 -12.85 35.92
CA PRO A 15 17.33 -13.76 35.57
C PRO A 15 16.85 -15.10 35.01
N ASP A 16 15.65 -15.56 35.37
CA ASP A 16 15.14 -16.88 34.97
C ASP A 16 14.45 -16.81 33.61
N THR A 17 13.69 -15.74 33.37
CA THR A 17 12.92 -15.57 32.12
C THR A 17 13.60 -14.67 31.09
N GLY A 18 14.62 -13.91 31.51
CA GLY A 18 15.24 -12.85 30.71
C GLY A 18 14.33 -11.64 30.46
N HIS A 19 13.17 -11.56 31.12
CA HIS A 19 12.20 -10.50 30.87
C HIS A 19 12.70 -9.15 31.39
N ILE A 20 12.73 -8.15 30.51
CA ILE A 20 13.17 -6.79 30.83
C ILE A 20 11.97 -5.92 31.23
N SER A 21 11.97 -5.48 32.47
CA SER A 21 11.00 -4.55 33.03
C SER A 21 11.62 -3.15 33.10
N MET A 22 11.11 -2.19 32.33
CA MET A 22 11.59 -0.80 32.39
C MET A 22 10.91 -0.02 33.51
N ARG A 23 11.67 0.87 34.17
CA ARG A 23 11.11 1.88 35.09
C ARG A 23 9.98 2.65 34.41
N ARG A 24 8.87 2.81 35.12
CA ARG A 24 7.68 3.56 34.71
C ARG A 24 7.15 4.37 35.87
N SER A 25 7.18 5.70 35.72
CA SER A 25 6.67 6.66 36.70
C SER A 25 5.19 6.99 36.55
N ASP A 26 4.63 6.82 35.34
CA ASP A 26 3.23 7.11 35.04
C ASP A 26 2.58 5.93 34.30
N PRO A 27 1.39 5.44 34.73
CA PRO A 27 0.74 4.28 34.14
C PRO A 27 0.10 4.54 32.77
N MET A 28 -0.11 5.80 32.37
CA MET A 28 -0.64 6.23 31.07
C MET A 28 0.44 6.47 30.03
N ILE A 29 1.72 6.42 30.42
CA ILE A 29 2.84 6.68 29.52
C ILE A 29 3.42 5.38 28.98
N ASN A 30 3.63 5.35 27.66
CA ASN A 30 4.33 4.28 26.96
C ASN A 30 5.83 4.28 27.31
N ASN A 31 6.52 3.19 27.01
CA ASN A 31 7.98 3.22 27.09
C ASN A 31 8.52 4.13 25.98
N PHE A 32 9.42 5.04 26.37
CA PHE A 32 10.06 5.98 25.45
C PHE A 32 11.55 6.11 25.79
N ASN A 33 12.29 6.72 24.87
CA ASN A 33 13.67 7.13 25.05
C ASN A 33 13.74 8.66 24.95
N GLU A 34 14.35 9.32 25.94
CA GLU A 34 14.36 10.78 26.03
C GLU A 34 15.07 11.47 24.85
N TYR A 35 16.10 10.85 24.29
CA TYR A 35 16.83 11.41 23.16
C TYR A 35 16.04 11.24 21.86
N LEU A 36 15.49 10.05 21.63
CA LEU A 36 14.70 9.77 20.44
C LEU A 36 13.40 10.58 20.40
N ILE A 37 12.70 10.74 21.53
CA ILE A 37 11.48 11.55 21.56
C ILE A 37 11.78 13.02 21.26
N THR A 38 12.93 13.51 21.73
CA THR A 38 13.37 14.89 21.48
C THR A 38 13.76 15.10 20.02
N ALA A 39 14.48 14.15 19.43
CA ALA A 39 14.92 14.22 18.04
C ALA A 39 13.75 14.05 17.05
N CYS A 40 12.92 13.03 17.26
CA CYS A 40 11.84 12.69 16.33
C CYS A 40 10.56 13.50 16.57
N ARG A 41 10.38 14.08 17.77
CA ARG A 41 9.20 14.86 18.17
C ARG A 41 7.88 14.12 17.91
N SER A 42 7.91 12.80 17.96
CA SER A 42 6.79 11.91 17.64
C SER A 42 6.50 10.96 18.81
N ASN A 43 5.27 10.46 18.86
CA ASN A 43 4.88 9.49 19.88
C ASN A 43 5.69 8.19 19.73
N MET A 44 6.10 7.60 20.85
CA MET A 44 6.90 6.39 20.86
C MET A 44 6.27 5.29 21.73
N ASP A 45 6.49 4.05 21.30
CA ASP A 45 6.14 2.85 22.05
C ASP A 45 7.24 1.79 21.90
N ILE A 46 8.27 1.88 22.75
CA ILE A 46 9.44 1.00 22.71
C ILE A 46 9.15 -0.32 23.44
N LYS A 47 9.40 -1.44 22.77
CA LYS A 47 9.31 -2.79 23.36
C LYS A 47 10.59 -3.57 23.17
N PHE A 48 10.99 -4.28 24.21
CA PHE A 48 12.06 -5.28 24.12
C PHE A 48 11.45 -6.61 23.69
N ILE A 49 12.10 -7.25 22.72
CA ILE A 49 11.69 -8.55 22.19
C ILE A 49 12.80 -9.52 22.57
N TRP A 50 12.58 -10.30 23.62
CA TRP A 50 13.57 -11.24 24.14
C TRP A 50 13.08 -12.68 24.07
N SER A 51 11.78 -12.92 24.28
CA SER A 51 11.18 -14.25 24.22
C SER A 51 10.56 -14.55 22.84
N GLY A 52 10.45 -15.84 22.51
CA GLY A 52 9.71 -16.28 21.31
C GLY A 52 8.23 -15.90 21.32
N SER A 53 7.62 -15.79 22.51
CA SER A 53 6.26 -15.27 22.69
C SER A 53 6.16 -13.78 22.32
N ASP A 54 7.13 -12.96 22.73
CA ASP A 54 7.16 -11.54 22.39
C ASP A 54 7.39 -11.33 20.90
N ALA A 55 8.29 -12.13 20.30
CA ALA A 55 8.53 -12.10 18.86
C ALA A 55 7.27 -12.47 18.08
N LYS A 56 6.54 -13.51 18.50
CA LYS A 56 5.27 -13.90 17.88
C LYS A 56 4.22 -12.79 18.02
N ALA A 57 4.08 -12.19 19.20
CA ALA A 57 3.15 -11.09 19.45
C ALA A 57 3.49 -9.86 18.58
N LEU A 58 4.78 -9.56 18.41
CA LEU A 58 5.25 -8.51 17.52
C LEU A 58 4.89 -8.80 16.06
N VAL A 59 5.13 -10.02 15.58
CA VAL A 59 4.77 -10.40 14.20
C VAL A 59 3.29 -10.18 13.98
N TYR A 60 2.41 -10.66 14.87
CA TYR A 60 0.98 -10.40 14.77
C TYR A 60 0.65 -8.90 14.76
N TYR A 61 1.29 -8.12 15.63
CA TYR A 61 1.08 -6.67 15.68
C TYR A 61 1.50 -5.99 14.38
N ILE A 62 2.68 -6.30 13.85
CA ILE A 62 3.18 -5.74 12.58
C ILE A 62 2.27 -6.16 11.44
N THR A 63 1.92 -7.45 11.35
CA THR A 63 1.03 -7.95 10.32
C THR A 63 -0.30 -7.22 10.37
N ASP A 64 -0.95 -7.13 11.53
CA ASP A 64 -2.23 -6.43 11.69
C ASP A 64 -2.14 -4.95 11.25
N TYR A 65 -1.04 -4.27 11.57
CA TYR A 65 -0.79 -2.90 11.12
C TYR A 65 -0.56 -2.78 9.60
N VAL A 66 0.25 -3.67 9.02
CA VAL A 66 0.56 -3.67 7.58
C VAL A 66 -0.67 -4.06 6.77
N THR A 67 -1.47 -5.00 7.28
CA THR A 67 -2.73 -5.44 6.64
C THR A 67 -3.92 -4.54 6.96
N LYS A 68 -3.73 -3.51 7.78
CA LYS A 68 -4.78 -2.55 8.09
C LYS A 68 -5.21 -1.87 6.79
N MET A 69 -6.40 -2.23 6.31
CA MET A 69 -6.95 -1.65 5.10
C MET A 69 -7.00 -0.12 5.26
N SER A 70 -6.45 0.59 4.28
CA SER A 70 -6.50 2.05 4.22
C SER A 70 -7.93 2.56 4.02
N LEU A 71 -8.79 1.74 3.42
CA LEU A 71 -10.18 2.06 3.13
C LEU A 71 -11.12 1.16 3.93
N SER A 72 -12.14 1.74 4.57
CA SER A 72 -13.13 0.93 5.28
C SER A 72 -13.94 0.10 4.28
N PHE A 73 -14.41 -1.07 4.73
CA PHE A 73 -15.26 -1.93 3.90
C PHE A 73 -16.53 -1.20 3.42
N HIS A 74 -17.09 -0.32 4.25
CA HIS A 74 -18.29 0.46 3.93
C HIS A 74 -18.03 1.45 2.79
N ASP A 75 -16.87 2.12 2.80
CA ASP A 75 -16.50 3.07 1.74
C ASP A 75 -16.26 2.34 0.42
N THR A 76 -15.58 1.18 0.49
CA THR A 76 -15.36 0.31 -0.67
C THR A 76 -16.69 -0.13 -1.29
N PHE A 77 -17.67 -0.52 -0.46
CA PHE A 77 -18.99 -0.92 -0.91
C PHE A 77 -19.76 0.22 -1.57
N ALA A 78 -19.78 1.41 -0.94
CA ALA A 78 -20.44 2.59 -1.50
C ALA A 78 -19.83 3.01 -2.85
N LEU A 79 -18.52 2.85 -3.00
CA LEU A 79 -17.78 3.10 -4.23
C LEU A 79 -18.14 2.13 -5.35
N VAL A 80 -18.24 0.84 -5.05
CA VAL A 80 -18.71 -0.18 -6.01
C VAL A 80 -20.17 0.10 -6.40
N GLN A 81 -21.02 0.47 -5.45
CA GLN A 81 -22.41 0.84 -5.73
C GLN A 81 -22.49 2.04 -6.68
N LYS A 82 -21.68 3.09 -6.47
CA LYS A 82 -21.54 4.20 -7.43
C LYS A 82 -21.11 3.73 -8.82
N GLY A 83 -20.17 2.78 -8.90
CA GLY A 83 -19.73 2.17 -10.15
C GLY A 83 -20.88 1.45 -10.89
N ILE A 84 -21.70 0.70 -10.16
CA ILE A 84 -22.89 0.01 -10.68
C ILE A 84 -23.92 1.03 -11.21
N THR A 85 -24.28 2.04 -10.41
CA THR A 85 -25.25 3.07 -10.80
C THR A 85 -24.78 3.88 -12.01
N SER A 86 -23.48 4.19 -12.09
CA SER A 86 -22.87 4.87 -13.25
C SER A 86 -23.06 4.08 -14.55
N ILE A 87 -22.95 2.74 -14.49
CA ILE A 87 -23.11 1.86 -15.65
C ILE A 87 -24.58 1.69 -16.04
N MET A 88 -25.48 1.62 -15.05
CA MET A 88 -26.93 1.61 -15.31
C MET A 88 -27.43 2.91 -15.94
N ASN A 89 -26.90 4.05 -15.50
CA ASN A 89 -27.27 5.38 -16.00
C ASN A 89 -26.62 5.74 -17.33
N SER A 90 -25.58 5.01 -17.76
CA SER A 90 -24.96 5.15 -19.08
C SER A 90 -25.90 4.55 -20.14
N SER A 91 -26.96 5.28 -20.48
CA SER A 91 -28.00 4.93 -21.47
C SER A 91 -27.52 4.87 -22.93
N HIS A 92 -26.22 5.02 -23.18
CA HIS A 92 -25.58 4.76 -24.48
C HIS A 92 -24.95 3.36 -24.49
N GLN A 93 -25.78 2.31 -24.42
CA GLN A 93 -25.33 0.97 -24.80
C GLN A 93 -25.37 0.88 -26.33
N THR A 94 -24.23 1.07 -26.99
CA THR A 94 -24.02 0.48 -28.31
C THR A 94 -24.08 -1.03 -28.15
N ASN A 95 -25.12 -1.64 -28.73
CA ASN A 95 -25.50 -3.07 -28.63
C ASN A 95 -24.44 -4.10 -29.09
N ASN A 96 -23.18 -3.72 -29.24
CA ASN A 96 -22.14 -4.52 -29.90
C ASN A 96 -20.92 -4.85 -29.02
N GLU A 97 -20.98 -4.57 -27.71
CA GLU A 97 -19.86 -4.87 -26.79
C GLU A 97 -19.98 -6.29 -26.23
N ASN A 98 -18.90 -7.07 -26.37
CA ASN A 98 -18.80 -8.41 -25.78
C ASN A 98 -18.91 -8.34 -24.24
N ALA A 99 -19.53 -9.36 -23.64
CA ALA A 99 -19.71 -9.43 -22.18
C ALA A 99 -18.39 -9.29 -21.38
N ILE A 100 -17.27 -9.73 -21.98
CA ILE A 100 -15.93 -9.61 -21.43
C ILE A 100 -15.48 -8.14 -21.37
N GLU A 101 -15.67 -7.38 -22.45
CA GLU A 101 -15.29 -5.96 -22.51
C GLU A 101 -16.13 -5.12 -21.54
N LYS A 102 -17.43 -5.44 -21.45
CA LYS A 102 -18.34 -4.82 -20.47
C LYS A 102 -17.88 -5.06 -19.04
N SER A 103 -17.45 -6.29 -18.74
CA SER A 103 -16.91 -6.66 -17.42
C SER A 103 -15.57 -5.96 -17.13
N GLY A 104 -14.69 -5.87 -18.12
CA GLY A 104 -13.42 -5.14 -18.00
C GLY A 104 -13.63 -3.66 -17.71
N LYS A 105 -14.55 -3.00 -18.44
CA LYS A 105 -14.94 -1.60 -18.19
C LYS A 105 -15.57 -1.40 -16.81
N PHE A 106 -16.35 -2.37 -16.33
CA PHE A 106 -16.92 -2.34 -14.98
C PHE A 106 -15.81 -2.34 -13.92
N VAL A 107 -14.90 -3.30 -13.99
CA VAL A 107 -13.77 -3.41 -13.04
C VAL A 107 -12.92 -2.14 -13.07
N LEU A 108 -12.62 -1.62 -14.27
CA LEU A 108 -11.83 -0.40 -14.42
C LEU A 108 -12.52 0.83 -13.81
N ARG A 109 -13.85 0.97 -13.96
CA ARG A 109 -14.60 2.07 -13.34
C ARG A 109 -14.65 1.97 -11.81
N CYS A 110 -14.83 0.76 -11.28
CA CYS A 110 -14.75 0.52 -9.84
C CYS A 110 -13.36 0.85 -9.31
N TYR A 111 -12.30 0.42 -10.00
CA TYR A 111 -10.92 0.72 -9.65
C TYR A 111 -10.64 2.23 -9.68
N ASN A 112 -10.99 2.93 -10.76
CA ASN A 112 -10.76 4.37 -10.86
C ASN A 112 -11.55 5.15 -9.80
N SER A 113 -12.77 4.72 -9.46
CA SER A 113 -13.53 5.32 -8.38
C SER A 113 -12.85 5.11 -7.03
N LEU A 114 -12.37 3.89 -6.75
CA LEU A 114 -11.60 3.57 -5.53
C LEU A 114 -10.32 4.39 -5.44
N ALA A 115 -9.54 4.44 -6.52
CA ALA A 115 -8.29 5.20 -6.57
C ALA A 115 -8.52 6.70 -6.35
N SER A 116 -9.59 7.27 -6.91
CA SER A 116 -9.90 8.70 -6.77
C SER A 116 -10.36 9.12 -5.38
N GLN A 117 -10.97 8.19 -4.62
CA GLN A 117 -11.46 8.44 -3.25
C GLN A 117 -10.56 7.83 -2.18
N GLN A 118 -9.36 7.38 -2.56
CA GLN A 118 -8.39 6.86 -1.61
C GLN A 118 -7.89 8.01 -0.73
N GLU A 119 -8.08 7.89 0.58
CA GLU A 119 -7.52 8.82 1.55
C GLU A 119 -5.99 8.67 1.59
N LEU A 120 -5.29 9.81 1.51
CA LEU A 120 -3.85 9.89 1.67
C LEU A 120 -3.52 10.42 3.06
N SER A 121 -2.43 9.93 3.65
CA SER A 121 -1.96 10.46 4.93
C SER A 121 -1.59 11.94 4.77
N GLY A 122 -1.99 12.78 5.74
CA GLY A 122 -1.64 14.21 5.72
C GLY A 122 -0.13 14.45 5.62
N VAL A 123 0.69 13.54 6.16
CA VAL A 123 2.16 13.60 6.04
C VAL A 123 2.62 13.35 4.60
N GLN A 124 1.98 12.42 3.88
CA GLN A 124 2.27 12.17 2.47
C GLN A 124 1.88 13.37 1.61
N VAL A 125 0.69 13.94 1.86
CA VAL A 125 0.23 15.15 1.16
C VAL A 125 1.17 16.32 1.42
N ALA A 126 1.58 16.54 2.68
CA ALA A 126 2.53 17.59 3.02
C ALA A 126 3.89 17.37 2.34
N SER A 127 4.42 16.14 2.34
CA SER A 127 5.67 15.80 1.65
C SER A 127 5.59 16.12 0.15
N TYR A 128 4.48 15.75 -0.49
CA TYR A 128 4.24 16.03 -1.91
C TYR A 128 4.13 17.54 -2.18
N LEU A 129 3.40 18.28 -1.35
CA LEU A 129 3.28 19.75 -1.47
C LEU A 129 4.61 20.47 -1.24
N MET A 130 5.46 19.93 -0.37
CA MET A 130 6.81 20.45 -0.10
C MET A 130 7.84 20.02 -1.16
N ASN A 131 7.41 19.25 -2.18
CA ASN A 131 8.26 18.69 -3.22
C ASN A 131 9.46 17.91 -2.64
N TRP A 132 9.21 17.14 -1.58
CA TRP A 132 10.17 16.21 -1.00
C TRP A 132 10.08 14.87 -1.72
N ASP A 133 11.24 14.25 -1.97
CA ASP A 133 11.29 12.91 -2.54
C ASP A 133 10.63 11.89 -1.61
N ASP A 134 9.79 11.04 -2.19
CA ASP A 134 9.07 9.96 -1.53
C ASP A 134 9.77 8.59 -1.68
N HIS A 135 10.93 8.55 -2.34
CA HIS A 135 11.69 7.34 -2.62
C HIS A 135 13.19 7.59 -2.60
N TYR A 136 13.95 6.58 -2.19
CA TYR A 136 15.41 6.58 -2.25
C TYR A 136 15.85 5.57 -3.31
N THR A 137 16.52 6.02 -4.36
CA THR A 137 17.07 5.13 -5.40
C THR A 137 18.57 5.28 -5.51
N THR A 138 19.28 4.15 -5.52
CA THR A 138 20.72 4.12 -5.81
C THR A 138 21.02 4.42 -7.28
N HIS A 139 20.07 4.21 -8.18
CA HIS A 139 20.25 4.30 -9.63
C HIS A 139 19.25 5.26 -10.24
N LYS A 140 19.63 5.92 -11.33
CA LYS A 140 18.72 6.74 -12.13
C LYS A 140 17.99 5.84 -13.11
N PHE A 141 16.67 5.75 -12.97
CA PHE A 141 15.82 5.04 -13.91
C PHE A 141 15.26 6.04 -14.93
N GLN A 142 15.16 5.62 -16.19
CA GLN A 142 14.49 6.37 -17.24
C GLN A 142 13.12 5.75 -17.48
N GLY A 143 12.08 6.59 -17.56
CA GLY A 143 10.73 6.14 -17.91
C GLY A 143 10.73 5.49 -19.30
N LEU A 144 10.28 4.24 -19.37
CA LEU A 144 10.05 3.54 -20.63
C LEU A 144 8.58 3.74 -21.02
N HIS A 145 8.33 4.37 -22.18
CA HIS A 145 6.98 4.50 -22.73
C HIS A 145 6.51 3.15 -23.29
N LEU A 146 6.00 2.30 -22.40
CA LEU A 146 5.66 0.91 -22.67
C LEU A 146 4.68 0.74 -23.83
N ILE A 147 3.61 1.54 -23.87
CA ILE A 147 2.57 1.44 -24.90
C ILE A 147 3.14 1.78 -26.29
N GLU A 148 3.90 2.87 -26.41
CA GLU A 148 4.52 3.27 -27.67
C GLU A 148 5.56 2.25 -28.13
N THR A 149 6.37 1.75 -27.19
CA THR A 149 7.38 0.71 -27.46
C THR A 149 6.70 -0.57 -27.94
N GLU A 150 5.60 -0.98 -27.31
CA GLU A 150 4.83 -2.15 -27.71
C GLU A 150 4.22 -1.97 -29.11
N GLN A 151 3.59 -0.83 -29.39
CA GLN A 151 3.02 -0.52 -30.70
C GLN A 151 4.09 -0.53 -31.80
N TYR A 152 5.25 0.03 -31.52
CA TYR A 152 6.39 -0.01 -32.44
C TYR A 152 6.83 -1.47 -32.70
N LEU A 153 7.00 -2.26 -31.65
CA LEU A 153 7.39 -3.67 -31.78
C LEU A 153 6.33 -4.50 -32.53
N GLN A 154 5.05 -4.26 -32.29
CA GLN A 154 3.96 -4.92 -33.01
C GLN A 154 3.97 -4.54 -34.50
N THR A 155 4.19 -3.26 -34.82
CA THR A 155 4.34 -2.79 -36.21
C THR A 155 5.50 -3.49 -36.91
N GLN A 156 6.68 -3.50 -36.28
CA GLN A 156 7.87 -4.17 -36.81
C GLN A 156 7.65 -5.67 -37.00
N LEU A 157 7.02 -6.34 -36.04
CA LEU A 157 6.69 -7.77 -36.15
C LEU A 157 5.75 -8.04 -37.33
N ASN A 158 4.75 -7.19 -37.55
CA ASN A 158 3.81 -7.32 -38.66
C ASN A 158 4.48 -7.10 -40.02
N GLU A 159 5.40 -6.14 -40.13
CA GLU A 159 6.22 -5.95 -41.33
C GLU A 159 7.12 -7.15 -41.64
N ILE A 160 7.72 -7.77 -40.63
CA ILE A 160 8.55 -8.97 -40.82
C ILE A 160 7.67 -10.14 -41.28
N ARG A 161 6.50 -10.32 -40.67
CA ARG A 161 5.53 -11.36 -41.04
C ARG A 161 5.02 -11.18 -42.47
N SER A 162 4.76 -9.96 -42.92
CA SER A 162 4.32 -9.70 -44.30
C SER A 162 5.43 -9.99 -45.32
N LYS A 163 6.68 -9.60 -45.02
CA LYS A 163 7.86 -9.90 -45.84
C LYS A 163 8.17 -11.41 -45.91
N GLN A 164 7.95 -12.16 -44.83
CA GLN A 164 8.10 -13.62 -44.85
C GLN A 164 7.00 -14.32 -45.66
N LYS A 165 5.75 -13.88 -45.56
CA LYS A 165 4.66 -14.42 -46.40
C LYS A 165 4.88 -14.19 -47.90
N LEU A 166 5.49 -13.06 -48.28
CA LEU A 166 5.88 -12.76 -49.67
C LEU A 166 6.98 -13.68 -50.23
N LYS A 167 7.78 -14.35 -49.37
CA LYS A 167 8.83 -15.28 -49.82
C LYS A 167 8.34 -16.70 -50.12
N ILE A 168 7.08 -17.03 -49.87
CA ILE A 168 6.54 -18.41 -50.02
C ILE A 168 5.92 -18.65 -51.42
N SER A 169 5.99 -17.70 -52.35
CA SER A 169 5.46 -17.87 -53.72
C SER A 169 6.54 -17.69 -54.79
N VAL A 170 7.53 -18.59 -54.83
CA VAL A 170 8.28 -18.93 -56.05
C VAL A 170 8.80 -20.39 -55.92
N ASN A 171 7.96 -21.34 -56.36
CA ASN A 171 8.26 -22.50 -57.21
C ASN A 171 7.06 -23.45 -57.21
#